data_AF-A0A951C1N4-F1
#
_entry.id   AF-A0A951C1N4-F1
#
_cell.length_a   1.000
_cell.length_b   1.000
_cell.length_c   1.000
_cell.angle_alpha   90.00
_cell.angle_beta   90.00
_cell.angle_gamma   90.00
#
_symmetry.space_group_name_H-M   'P 1'
#
loop_
_entity.id
_entity.type
_entity.pdbx_description
1 polymer ?
#
loop_
_entity_poly.entity_id
_entity_poly.type
_entity_poly.pdbx_seq_one_letter_code
_entity_poly.pdbx_strand_id
1 'polypeptide(L)'
;MLRCSRLAALIGTACLAVAQDFPAPQALDLDTPLTIDKVVSQLSGKRVVFIGETHDRYDHHLNQLETIRRLHQLDSNFVIGVEYLPAQVQANVDDYIEGRSTEDQFLRATDYFRNWGYDYRLYAPIFRFAREQRIPVRALNVPAGLPSAVAKVGIKGLSEQQRAALPHEIQPADEAY
;
A
#
# COMPACT_ATOMS: atom_id res chain seq x y z
N MET A 1 -44.33 -35.91 -47.23
CA MET A 1 -43.93 -34.55 -46.81
C MET A 1 -43.66 -34.58 -45.31
N LEU A 2 -42.38 -34.48 -44.94
CA LEU A 2 -41.86 -34.61 -43.57
C LEU A 2 -42.33 -33.44 -42.70
N ARG A 3 -42.81 -33.73 -41.48
CA ARG A 3 -43.02 -32.71 -40.43
C ARG A 3 -41.89 -32.76 -39.42
N CYS A 4 -41.26 -31.61 -39.23
CA CYS A 4 -40.12 -31.34 -38.38
C CYS A 4 -40.37 -31.67 -36.90
N SER A 5 -39.43 -32.41 -36.31
CA SER A 5 -39.27 -32.59 -34.87
C SER A 5 -38.68 -31.33 -34.25
N ARG A 6 -39.30 -30.81 -33.17
CA ARG A 6 -38.70 -29.77 -32.32
C ARG A 6 -37.89 -30.44 -31.22
N LEU A 7 -36.56 -30.27 -31.25
CA LEU A 7 -35.66 -30.61 -30.16
C LEU A 7 -35.60 -29.40 -29.21
N ALA A 8 -35.99 -29.57 -27.95
CA ALA A 8 -35.76 -28.57 -26.90
C ALA A 8 -34.45 -28.92 -26.19
N ALA A 9 -33.41 -28.11 -26.38
CA ALA A 9 -32.18 -28.21 -25.62
C ALA A 9 -32.31 -27.34 -24.35
N LEU A 10 -32.46 -27.97 -23.18
CA LEU A 10 -32.23 -27.29 -21.91
C LEU A 10 -30.71 -27.21 -21.70
N ILE A 11 -30.15 -26.00 -21.89
CA ILE A 11 -28.80 -25.68 -21.41
C ILE A 11 -28.97 -25.24 -19.96
N GLY A 12 -28.76 -26.18 -19.03
CA GLY A 12 -28.65 -25.87 -17.61
C GLY A 12 -27.28 -25.25 -17.36
N THR A 13 -27.22 -23.92 -17.24
CA THR A 13 -26.03 -23.21 -16.78
C THR A 13 -25.84 -23.49 -15.29
N ALA A 14 -24.97 -24.42 -14.95
CA ALA A 14 -24.53 -24.62 -13.58
C ALA A 14 -23.73 -23.39 -13.14
N CYS A 15 -24.28 -22.60 -12.22
CA CYS A 15 -23.57 -21.53 -11.55
C CYS A 15 -22.57 -22.17 -10.58
N LEU A 16 -21.33 -22.38 -11.03
CA LEU A 16 -20.21 -22.76 -10.16
C LEU A 16 -19.86 -21.54 -9.30
N ALA A 17 -20.41 -21.49 -8.09
CA ALA A 17 -19.90 -20.62 -7.05
C ALA A 17 -18.50 -21.10 -6.69
N VAL A 18 -17.48 -20.34 -7.10
CA VAL A 18 -16.12 -20.54 -6.61
C VAL A 18 -16.10 -20.02 -5.19
N ALA A 19 -16.22 -20.93 -4.21
CA ALA A 19 -15.90 -20.60 -2.83
C ALA A 19 -14.43 -20.20 -2.78
N GLN A 20 -14.15 -18.95 -2.41
CA GLN A 20 -12.80 -18.50 -2.13
C GLN A 20 -12.41 -19.13 -0.78
N ASP A 21 -11.50 -20.11 -0.81
CA ASP A 21 -10.92 -20.68 0.42
C ASP A 21 -10.03 -19.61 1.07
N PHE A 22 -10.62 -18.81 1.95
CA PHE A 22 -9.84 -17.95 2.83
C PHE A 22 -9.19 -18.81 3.91
N PRO A 23 -7.91 -18.57 4.25
CA PRO A 23 -7.31 -19.23 5.40
C PRO A 23 -8.12 -18.89 6.66
N ALA A 24 -8.21 -19.85 7.58
CA ALA A 24 -8.90 -19.66 8.85
C ALA A 24 -8.37 -18.39 9.56
N PRO A 25 -9.25 -17.54 10.14
CA PRO A 25 -8.84 -16.34 10.86
C PRO A 25 -7.81 -16.70 11.94
N GLN A 26 -6.67 -16.01 11.92
CA GLN A 26 -5.65 -16.17 12.94
C GLN A 26 -5.91 -15.17 14.05
N ALA A 27 -6.02 -15.66 15.29
CA ALA A 27 -6.08 -14.83 16.47
C ALA A 27 -4.71 -14.85 17.16
N LEU A 28 -4.28 -13.68 17.63
CA LEU A 28 -3.09 -13.56 18.47
C LEU A 28 -3.51 -13.21 19.89
N ASP A 29 -3.01 -13.99 20.85
CA ASP A 29 -3.08 -13.62 22.26
C ASP A 29 -2.10 -12.47 22.53
N LEU A 30 -2.64 -11.29 22.84
CA LEU A 30 -1.86 -10.08 23.10
C LEU A 30 -1.14 -10.13 24.47
N ASP A 31 -1.54 -11.03 25.36
CA ASP A 31 -0.89 -11.23 26.66
C ASP A 31 0.38 -12.08 26.55
N THR A 32 0.61 -12.72 25.40
CA THR A 32 1.85 -13.44 25.11
C THR A 32 2.83 -12.53 24.36
N PRO A 33 3.94 -12.08 24.99
CA PRO A 33 4.88 -11.18 24.33
C PRO A 33 5.54 -11.86 23.13
N LEU A 34 5.36 -11.28 21.95
CA LEU A 34 6.11 -11.63 20.75
C LEU A 34 7.35 -10.75 20.66
N THR A 35 8.52 -11.38 20.49
CA THR A 35 9.72 -10.63 20.13
C THR A 35 9.63 -10.17 18.67
N ILE A 36 10.23 -9.03 18.36
CA ILE A 36 10.27 -8.52 16.99
C ILE A 36 10.91 -9.54 16.03
N ASP A 37 11.92 -10.27 16.48
CA ASP A 37 12.57 -11.30 15.67
C ASP A 37 11.62 -12.45 15.31
N LYS A 38 10.74 -12.85 16.24
CA LYS A 38 9.72 -13.88 15.97
C LYS A 38 8.70 -13.36 14.96
N VAL A 39 8.24 -12.11 15.09
CA VAL A 39 7.34 -11.49 14.10
C VAL A 39 8.01 -11.44 12.73
N VAL A 40 9.23 -10.92 12.66
CA VAL A 40 9.97 -10.75 11.40
C VAL A 40 10.24 -12.10 10.72
N SER A 41 10.56 -13.15 11.47
CA SER A 41 10.72 -14.49 10.89
C SER A 41 9.45 -15.02 10.22
N GLN A 42 8.26 -14.65 10.73
CA GLN A 42 6.97 -15.01 10.14
C GLN A 42 6.63 -14.17 8.91
N LEU A 43 7.18 -12.95 8.83
CA LEU A 43 7.07 -12.07 7.66
C LEU A 43 8.02 -12.50 6.53
N SER A 44 9.09 -13.22 6.86
CA SER A 44 10.03 -13.75 5.85
C SER A 44 9.30 -14.66 4.85
N GLY A 45 9.56 -14.43 3.56
CA GLY A 45 8.90 -15.14 2.46
C GLY A 45 7.48 -14.65 2.10
N LYS A 46 6.92 -13.67 2.83
CA LYS A 46 5.70 -12.98 2.40
C LYS A 46 6.03 -12.05 1.24
N ARG A 47 5.17 -12.04 0.21
CA ARG A 47 5.34 -11.17 -0.96
C ARG A 47 5.07 -9.70 -0.65
N VAL A 48 4.13 -9.44 0.25
CA VAL A 48 3.69 -8.11 0.65
C VAL A 48 3.46 -8.13 2.15
N VAL A 49 3.94 -7.09 2.83
CA VAL A 49 3.75 -6.85 4.26
C VAL A 49 3.22 -5.44 4.43
N PHE A 50 2.09 -5.30 5.13
CA PHE A 50 1.52 -4.01 5.50
C PHE A 50 1.88 -3.71 6.95
N ILE A 51 2.37 -2.50 7.23
CA ILE A 51 2.72 -2.07 8.58
C ILE A 51 1.91 -0.81 8.90
N GLY A 52 0.81 -0.99 9.63
CA GLY A 52 -0.07 0.09 10.04
C GLY A 52 0.56 1.01 11.09
N GLU A 53 0.05 2.24 11.16
CA GLU A 53 0.54 3.27 12.08
C GLU A 53 -0.58 4.27 12.44
N THR A 54 -0.30 5.18 13.36
CA THR A 54 -1.13 6.35 13.66
C THR A 54 -0.26 7.57 13.45
N HIS A 55 -0.67 8.47 12.55
CA HIS A 55 0.25 9.39 11.85
C HIS A 55 1.08 10.33 12.72
N ASP A 56 0.69 10.51 13.98
CA ASP A 56 1.34 11.37 14.97
C ASP A 56 1.99 10.59 16.14
N ARG A 57 2.04 9.26 16.06
CA ARG A 57 2.64 8.37 17.06
C ARG A 57 4.06 8.00 16.68
N TYR A 58 5.03 8.68 17.29
CA TYR A 58 6.45 8.44 16.99
C TYR A 58 6.90 6.98 17.25
N ASP A 59 6.36 6.33 18.28
CA ASP A 59 6.63 4.94 18.60
C ASP A 59 6.16 3.96 17.51
N HIS A 60 5.08 4.28 16.78
CA HIS A 60 4.64 3.47 15.64
C HIS A 60 5.68 3.53 14.50
N HIS A 61 6.22 4.71 14.20
CA HIS A 61 7.25 4.86 13.18
C HIS A 61 8.59 4.22 13.59
N LEU A 62 8.92 4.19 14.88
CA LEU A 62 10.07 3.43 15.38
C LEU A 62 9.87 1.92 15.19
N ASN A 63 8.65 1.41 15.42
CA ASN A 63 8.33 0.00 15.16
C ASN A 63 8.42 -0.35 13.66
N GLN A 64 7.96 0.55 12.79
CA GLN A 64 8.15 0.42 11.33
C GLN A 64 9.63 0.34 10.97
N LEU A 65 10.45 1.28 11.47
CA LEU A 65 11.89 1.29 11.23
C LEU A 65 12.55 -0.01 11.71
N GLU A 66 12.24 -0.46 12.92
CA GLU A 66 12.84 -1.69 13.46
C GLU A 66 12.43 -2.92 12.64
N THR A 67 11.17 -3.01 12.22
CA THR A 67 10.71 -4.07 11.33
C THR A 67 11.49 -4.07 10.01
N ILE A 68 11.66 -2.91 9.39
CA ILE A 68 12.43 -2.73 8.14
C ILE A 68 13.89 -3.15 8.34
N ARG A 69 14.52 -2.72 9.45
CA ARG A 69 15.92 -3.08 9.76
C ARG A 69 16.10 -4.59 9.90
N ARG A 70 15.17 -5.26 10.60
CA ARG A 70 15.23 -6.70 10.84
C ARG A 70 14.95 -7.50 9.56
N LEU A 71 13.99 -7.06 8.75
CA LEU A 71 13.75 -7.66 7.43
C LEU A 71 15.00 -7.55 6.56
N HIS A 72 15.63 -6.37 6.49
CA HIS A 72 16.87 -6.16 5.74
C HIS A 72 18.05 -7.02 6.19
N GLN A 73 18.12 -7.36 7.48
CA GLN A 73 19.14 -8.28 8.00
C GLN A 73 18.91 -9.74 7.54
N LEU A 74 17.67 -10.14 7.29
CA LEU A 74 17.34 -11.48 6.81
C LEU A 74 17.43 -11.57 5.29
N ASP A 75 16.88 -10.59 4.58
CA ASP A 75 16.86 -10.47 3.14
C ASP A 75 16.77 -9.00 2.74
N SER A 76 17.74 -8.51 1.97
CA SER A 76 17.77 -7.13 1.48
C SER A 76 17.02 -6.92 0.17
N ASN A 77 16.43 -7.98 -0.40
CA ASN A 77 15.73 -7.94 -1.69
C ASN A 77 14.26 -7.52 -1.53
N PHE A 78 14.03 -6.28 -1.09
CA PHE A 78 12.69 -5.70 -0.99
C PHE A 78 12.68 -4.21 -1.36
N VAL A 79 11.47 -3.68 -1.49
CA VAL A 79 11.21 -2.26 -1.69
C VAL A 79 10.28 -1.76 -0.60
N ILE A 80 10.40 -0.49 -0.21
CA ILE A 80 9.53 0.14 0.78
C ILE A 80 8.48 0.95 0.04
N GLY A 81 7.20 0.61 0.21
CA GLY A 81 6.09 1.41 -0.25
C GLY A 81 5.64 2.40 0.82
N VAL A 82 5.44 3.68 0.46
CA VAL A 82 5.03 4.72 1.41
C VAL A 82 3.75 5.43 0.96
N GLU A 83 2.81 5.58 1.88
CA GLU A 83 1.54 6.25 1.66
C GLU A 83 1.68 7.78 1.66
N TYR A 84 2.63 8.33 2.40
CA TYR A 84 2.71 9.78 2.60
C TYR A 84 3.32 10.57 1.45
N LEU A 85 3.48 9.95 0.27
CA LEU A 85 3.96 10.58 -0.95
C LEU A 85 3.11 10.19 -2.16
N PRO A 86 2.67 11.16 -2.99
CA PRO A 86 1.99 10.87 -4.25
C PRO A 86 2.93 10.23 -5.29
N ALA A 87 2.42 9.30 -6.10
CA ALA A 87 3.21 8.61 -7.12
C ALA A 87 3.89 9.57 -8.13
N GLN A 88 3.35 10.77 -8.33
CA GLN A 88 3.88 11.77 -9.26
C GLN A 88 5.26 12.31 -8.86
N VAL A 89 5.65 12.18 -7.59
CA VAL A 89 6.94 12.68 -7.09
C VAL A 89 8.01 11.59 -7.05
N GLN A 90 7.78 10.43 -7.68
CA GLN A 90 8.69 9.27 -7.62
C GLN A 90 10.13 9.60 -8.03
N ALA A 91 10.32 10.42 -9.07
CA ALA A 91 11.66 10.81 -9.50
C ALA A 91 12.45 11.53 -8.39
N ASN A 92 11.78 12.36 -7.58
CA ASN A 92 12.40 13.07 -6.48
C ASN A 92 12.70 12.15 -5.29
N VAL A 93 11.88 11.10 -5.10
CA VAL A 93 12.16 10.02 -4.13
C VAL A 93 13.41 9.27 -4.53
N ASP A 94 13.49 8.85 -5.81
CA ASP A 94 14.63 8.13 -6.34
C ASP A 94 15.91 8.97 -6.21
N ASP A 95 15.87 10.27 -6.57
CA ASP A 95 16.99 11.20 -6.39
C ASP A 95 17.48 11.27 -4.93
N TYR A 96 16.57 11.29 -3.95
CA TYR A 96 16.95 11.34 -2.54
C TYR A 96 17.59 10.03 -2.07
N ILE A 97 16.97 8.90 -2.40
CA ILE A 97 17.47 7.56 -2.02
C ILE A 97 18.84 7.28 -2.67
N GLU A 98 19.05 7.73 -3.90
CA GLU A 98 20.33 7.58 -4.61
C GLU A 98 21.38 8.64 -4.20
N GLY A 99 21.01 9.55 -3.29
CA GLY A 99 21.90 10.55 -2.71
C GLY A 99 22.20 11.75 -3.62
N ARG A 100 21.41 11.94 -4.68
CA ARG A 100 21.51 13.07 -5.62
C ARG A 100 20.90 14.36 -5.07
N SER A 101 20.10 14.28 -4.01
CA SER A 101 19.52 15.44 -3.33
C SER A 101 19.75 15.42 -1.82
N THR A 102 19.73 16.59 -1.20
CA THR A 102 19.68 16.74 0.26
C THR A 102 18.27 16.49 0.78
N GLU A 103 18.13 16.27 2.08
CA GLU A 103 16.81 16.08 2.71
C GLU A 103 15.91 17.31 2.53
N ASP A 104 16.44 18.53 2.66
CA ASP A 104 15.64 19.73 2.42
C ASP A 104 15.21 19.89 0.95
N GLN A 105 16.06 19.48 0.00
CA GLN A 105 15.72 19.47 -1.42
C GLN A 105 14.62 18.45 -1.70
N PHE A 106 14.72 17.27 -1.11
CA PHE A 106 13.71 16.23 -1.17
C PHE A 106 12.34 16.71 -0.67
N LEU A 107 12.29 17.32 0.52
CA LEU A 107 11.03 17.82 1.08
C LEU A 107 10.37 18.91 0.23
N ARG A 108 11.18 19.80 -0.34
CA ARG A 108 10.69 20.85 -1.26
C ARG A 108 10.21 20.26 -2.59
N ALA A 109 10.99 19.37 -3.18
CA ALA A 109 10.68 18.80 -4.49
C ALA A 109 9.45 17.87 -4.46
N THR A 110 9.25 17.16 -3.34
CA THR A 110 8.06 16.32 -3.13
C THR A 110 6.85 17.10 -2.62
N ASP A 111 7.00 18.39 -2.32
CA ASP A 111 6.00 19.23 -1.67
C ASP A 111 5.35 18.54 -0.43
N TYR A 112 6.20 17.90 0.37
CA TYR A 112 5.80 17.00 1.44
C TYR A 112 4.77 17.62 2.40
N PHE A 113 4.99 18.86 2.81
CA PHE A 113 4.12 19.53 3.77
C PHE A 113 2.75 19.91 3.19
N ARG A 114 2.64 20.12 1.88
CA ARG A 114 1.34 20.31 1.22
C ARG A 114 0.63 18.97 1.00
N ASN A 115 1.38 17.92 0.68
CA ASN A 115 0.82 16.63 0.31
C ASN A 115 0.42 15.76 1.51
N TRP A 116 1.16 15.86 2.62
CA TRP A 116 0.94 15.03 3.81
C TRP A 116 0.65 15.85 5.06
N GLY A 117 1.48 16.86 5.34
CA GLY A 117 1.23 17.83 6.42
C GLY A 117 1.61 17.39 7.84
N TYR A 118 2.04 16.14 8.04
CA TYR A 118 2.61 15.70 9.32
C TYR A 118 4.07 16.13 9.50
N ASP A 119 4.58 16.06 10.73
CA ASP A 119 5.98 16.36 11.02
C ASP A 119 6.90 15.33 10.37
N TYR A 120 7.74 15.77 9.43
CA TYR A 120 8.66 14.89 8.72
C TYR A 120 9.63 14.16 9.65
N ARG A 121 9.94 14.68 10.85
CA ARG A 121 10.83 14.02 11.82
C ARG A 121 10.32 12.66 12.26
N LEU A 122 9.02 12.40 12.14
CA LEU A 122 8.39 11.10 12.39
C LEU A 122 8.86 10.04 11.38
N TYR A 123 9.00 10.44 10.10
CA TYR A 123 9.28 9.55 8.96
C TYR A 123 10.77 9.57 8.55
N ALA A 124 11.49 10.64 8.89
CA ALA A 124 12.89 10.84 8.50
C ALA A 124 13.81 9.65 8.82
N PRO A 125 13.70 8.96 9.98
CA PRO A 125 14.53 7.79 10.27
C PRO A 125 14.39 6.66 9.24
N ILE A 126 13.18 6.42 8.73
CA ILE A 126 12.90 5.39 7.71
C ILE A 126 13.59 5.77 6.39
N PHE A 127 13.42 7.02 5.96
CA PHE A 127 14.03 7.53 4.73
C PHE A 127 15.55 7.53 4.76
N ARG A 128 16.14 7.95 5.88
CA ARG A 128 17.60 7.96 6.06
C ARG A 128 18.16 6.55 6.04
N PHE A 129 17.50 5.60 6.72
CA PHE A 129 17.90 4.20 6.67
C PHE A 129 17.79 3.63 5.24
N ALA A 130 16.68 3.89 4.55
CA ALA A 130 16.50 3.44 3.17
C ALA A 130 17.59 4.00 2.24
N ARG A 131 17.94 5.28 2.38
CA ARG A 131 19.06 5.92 1.65
C ARG A 131 20.41 5.29 1.99
N GLU A 132 20.72 5.12 3.27
CA GLU A 132 21.98 4.51 3.72
C GLU A 132 22.17 3.09 3.17
N GLN A 133 21.09 2.31 3.15
CA GLN A 133 21.10 0.92 2.68
C GLN A 133 20.78 0.77 1.18
N ARG A 134 20.50 1.88 0.48
CA ARG A 134 20.02 1.90 -0.92
C ARG A 134 18.78 1.03 -1.16
N ILE A 135 17.88 0.98 -0.20
CA ILE A 135 16.59 0.28 -0.33
C ILE A 135 15.67 1.16 -1.19
N PRO A 136 15.14 0.66 -2.32
CA PRO A 136 14.23 1.45 -3.15
C PRO A 136 12.96 1.83 -2.39
N VAL A 137 12.57 3.10 -2.49
CA VAL A 137 11.32 3.61 -1.92
C VAL A 137 10.34 3.96 -3.03
N ARG A 138 9.08 3.52 -2.91
CA ARG A 138 8.01 3.77 -3.86
C ARG A 138 6.92 4.64 -3.25
N ALA A 139 6.62 5.76 -3.88
CA ALA A 139 5.52 6.63 -3.52
C ALA A 139 4.21 6.04 -4.05
N LEU A 140 3.27 5.73 -3.15
CA LEU A 140 2.08 4.95 -3.49
C LEU A 140 0.79 5.77 -3.60
N ASN A 141 0.79 7.03 -3.13
CA ASN A 141 -0.46 7.76 -2.99
C ASN A 141 -0.97 8.37 -4.29
N VAL A 142 -2.26 8.68 -4.26
CA VAL A 142 -2.91 9.54 -5.24
C VAL A 142 -2.55 11.02 -5.01
N PRO A 143 -2.76 11.92 -5.99
CA PRO A 143 -2.54 13.36 -5.80
C PRO A 143 -3.27 13.94 -4.60
N ALA A 144 -2.61 14.86 -3.89
CA ALA A 144 -3.21 15.61 -2.80
C ALA A 144 -4.47 16.36 -3.30
N GLY A 145 -5.60 16.11 -2.64
CA GLY A 145 -6.91 16.66 -2.99
C GLY A 145 -7.82 15.70 -3.78
N LEU A 146 -7.29 14.63 -4.37
CA LEU A 146 -8.14 13.60 -5.00
C LEU A 146 -9.05 12.90 -3.98
N PRO A 147 -8.57 12.50 -2.77
CA PRO A 147 -9.46 11.93 -1.75
C PRO A 147 -10.61 12.88 -1.37
N SER A 148 -10.31 14.17 -1.19
CA SER A 148 -11.33 15.19 -0.91
C SER A 148 -12.32 15.38 -2.06
N ALA A 149 -11.88 15.24 -3.31
CA ALA A 149 -12.78 15.27 -4.47
C ALA A 149 -13.70 14.04 -4.46
N VAL A 150 -13.15 12.84 -4.25
CA VAL A 150 -13.93 11.60 -4.12
C VAL A 150 -14.97 11.71 -3.00
N ALA A 151 -14.59 12.24 -1.83
CA ALA A 151 -15.51 12.43 -0.72
C ALA A 151 -16.67 13.39 -1.06
N LYS A 152 -16.43 14.41 -1.90
CA LYS A 152 -17.42 15.43 -2.28
C LYS A 152 -18.35 14.99 -3.40
N VAL A 153 -17.82 14.38 -4.46
CA VAL A 153 -18.58 14.10 -5.70
C VAL A 153 -18.67 12.61 -6.05
N GLY A 154 -18.09 11.75 -5.22
CA GLY A 154 -17.94 10.32 -5.51
C GLY A 154 -16.98 10.06 -6.67
N ILE A 155 -16.57 8.79 -6.84
CA ILE A 155 -15.68 8.38 -7.94
C ILE A 155 -16.32 8.68 -9.32
N LYS A 156 -17.64 8.55 -9.43
CA LYS A 156 -18.37 8.82 -10.68
C LYS A 156 -18.34 10.30 -11.06
N GLY A 157 -18.34 11.22 -10.08
CA GLY A 157 -18.33 12.66 -10.31
C GLY A 157 -16.96 13.27 -10.62
N LEU A 158 -15.88 12.48 -10.62
CA LEU A 158 -14.54 12.97 -10.95
C LEU A 158 -14.42 13.37 -12.42
N SER A 159 -13.63 14.42 -12.68
CA SER A 159 -13.21 14.78 -14.04
C SER A 159 -12.38 13.65 -14.67
N GLU A 160 -12.26 13.67 -16.00
CA GLU A 160 -11.44 12.69 -16.72
C GLU A 160 -9.98 12.70 -16.23
N GLN A 161 -9.42 13.89 -16.01
CA GLN A 161 -8.06 14.05 -15.48
C GLN A 161 -7.92 13.45 -14.08
N GLN A 162 -8.90 13.65 -13.20
CA GLN A 162 -8.90 13.09 -11.84
C GLN A 162 -9.03 11.56 -11.86
N ARG A 163 -9.87 11.03 -12.76
CA ARG A 163 -10.07 9.60 -12.93
C ARG A 163 -8.84 8.90 -13.47
N ALA A 164 -8.08 9.56 -14.35
CA ALA A 164 -6.80 9.05 -14.85
C ALA A 164 -5.73 8.89 -13.76
N ALA A 165 -5.89 9.54 -12.61
CA ALA A 165 -5.00 9.39 -11.45
C ALA A 165 -5.42 8.24 -10.51
N LEU A 166 -6.55 7.58 -10.77
CA LEU A 166 -7.00 6.42 -10.01
C LEU A 166 -6.51 5.11 -10.65
N PRO A 167 -6.42 4.02 -9.87
CA PRO A 167 -6.26 2.68 -10.41
C PRO A 167 -7.39 2.33 -11.40
N HIS A 168 -7.07 1.50 -12.41
CA HIS A 168 -8.05 1.01 -13.39
C HIS A 168 -9.20 0.23 -12.73
N GLU A 169 -8.89 -0.51 -11.67
CA GLU A 169 -9.86 -1.25 -10.87
C GLU A 169 -9.76 -0.80 -9.42
N ILE A 170 -10.91 -0.47 -8.84
CA ILE A 170 -11.05 -0.16 -7.41
C ILE A 170 -12.03 -1.19 -6.85
N GLN A 171 -11.52 -2.05 -5.98
CA GLN A 171 -12.36 -2.92 -5.17
C GLN A 171 -12.77 -2.14 -3.91
N PRO A 172 -14.05 -1.82 -3.71
CA PRO A 172 -14.50 -1.22 -2.47
C PRO A 172 -14.19 -2.18 -1.31
N ALA A 173 -13.92 -1.63 -0.12
CA ALA A 173 -13.82 -2.44 1.08
C ALA A 173 -15.13 -3.23 1.25
N ASP A 174 -15.01 -4.51 1.61
CA ASP A 174 -16.16 -5.33 1.99
C ASP A 174 -16.89 -4.63 3.16
N GLU A 175 -18.22 -4.66 3.18
CA GLU A 175 -19.03 -4.02 4.23
C GLU A 175 -18.77 -4.64 5.62
N ALA A 176 -18.00 -5.73 5.68
CA ALA A 176 -17.62 -6.46 6.89
C ALA A 176 -16.37 -5.90 7.62
N TYR A 177 -15.83 -4.75 7.22
CA TYR A 177 -14.70 -4.10 7.91
C TYR A 177 -15.10 -3.36 9.19
#